data_AF-W1WN01-F1
#
_entry.id   AF-W1WN01-F1
#
_cell.length_a   1.000
_cell.length_b   1.000
_cell.length_c   1.000
_cell.angle_alpha   90.00
_cell.angle_beta   90.00
_cell.angle_gamma   90.00
#
_symmetry.space_group_name_H-M   'P 1'
#
loop_
_entity.id
_entity.type
_entity.pdbx_description
1 polymer ?
#
loop_
_entity_poly.entity_id
_entity_poly.type
_entity_poly.pdbx_seq_one_letter_code
_entity_poly.pdbx_strand_id
1 'polypeptide(L)' 'EFFRFCEQNMAKFKVPSYLEIRKDLPRNCSGKIIRKNLK' A
#
# COMPACT_ATOMS: atom_id res chain seq x y z
N GLU A 1 1.13 -3.28 -14.67
CA GLU A 1 -0.24 -2.74 -14.81
C GLU A 1 -0.60 -1.74 -13.71
N PHE A 2 -0.48 -2.09 -12.43
CA PHE A 2 -0.78 -1.21 -11.28
C PHE A 2 -0.20 0.21 -11.39
N PHE A 3 1.12 0.37 -11.56
CA PHE A 3 1.72 1.70 -11.62
C PHE A 3 1.22 2.53 -12.80
N ARG A 4 1.08 1.92 -13.98
CA ARG A 4 0.55 2.60 -15.18
C ARG A 4 -0.91 3.02 -15.01
N PHE A 5 -1.72 2.21 -14.34
CA PHE A 5 -3.07 2.61 -13.94
C PHE A 5 -3.03 3.82 -13.01
N CYS A 6 -2.15 3.83 -12.01
CA CYS A 6 -1.99 4.97 -11.10
C CYS A 6 -1.52 6.23 -11.83
N GLU A 7 -0.55 6.14 -12.75
CA GLU A 7 -0.05 7.27 -13.53
C GLU A 7 -1.12 7.91 -14.42
N GLN A 8 -2.04 7.11 -14.96
CA GLN A 8 -3.12 7.62 -15.82
C GLN A 8 -4.28 8.23 -15.03
N ASN A 9 -4.51 7.78 -13.79
CA ASN A 9 -5.70 8.15 -13.01
C ASN A 9 -5.41 9.03 -11.79
N MET A 10 -4.13 9.29 -11.45
CA MET A 10 -3.73 10.05 -10.27
C MET A 10 -2.76 11.18 -10.62
N ALA A 11 -2.77 12.23 -9.81
CA ALA A 11 -1.73 13.26 -9.87
C ALA A 11 -0.36 12.63 -9.57
N LYS A 12 0.70 13.13 -10.23
CA LYS A 12 2.06 12.53 -10.18
C LYS A 12 2.59 12.32 -8.76
N PHE A 13 2.31 13.21 -7.81
CA PHE A 13 2.76 13.09 -6.42
C PHE A 13 2.02 12.00 -5.60
N LYS A 14 0.89 11.48 -6.11
CA LYS A 14 0.12 10.40 -5.49
C LYS A 14 0.47 9.03 -6.06
N VAL A 15 1.20 8.97 -7.17
CA VAL A 15 1.62 7.70 -7.76
C VAL A 15 2.61 7.04 -6.80
N PRO A 16 2.34 5.81 -6.34
CA PRO A 16 3.26 5.11 -5.44
C PRO A 16 4.60 4.87 -6.13
N SER A 17 5.69 5.00 -5.37
CA SER A 17 7.04 4.64 -5.84
C SER A 17 7.40 3.17 -5.58
N TYR A 18 6.67 2.50 -4.69
CA TYR A 18 6.93 1.14 -4.25
C TYR A 18 5.62 0.39 -3.99
N LEU A 19 5.62 -0.92 -4.27
CA LEU A 19 4.51 -1.82 -4.01
C LEU A 19 5.06 -3.16 -3.51
N GLU A 20 4.53 -3.63 -2.39
CA GLU A 20 4.82 -4.95 -1.84
C GLU A 20 3.52 -5.72 -1.60
N ILE A 21 3.44 -6.94 -2.12
CA ILE A 21 2.32 -7.84 -1.86
C ILE A 21 2.74 -8.82 -0.77
N ARG A 22 2.01 -8.80 0.35
CA ARG A 22 2.21 -9.70 1.49
C ARG A 22 1.03 -10.66 1.61
N LYS A 23 1.28 -11.86 2.16
CA LYS A 23 0.23 -12.85 2.44
C LYS A 23 -0.76 -12.37 3.50
N ASP A 24 -0.29 -11.59 4.48
CA ASP A 24 -1.12 -10.98 5.51
C ASP A 24 -0.49 -9.67 6.03
N LEU A 25 -1.31 -8.87 6.72
CA LEU A 25 -0.93 -7.60 7.34
C LEU A 25 -0.85 -7.76 8.87
N PRO A 26 0.12 -7.13 9.55
CA PRO A 26 0.19 -7.15 11.00
C PRO A 26 -1.05 -6.46 11.59
N ARG A 27 -1.78 -7.17 12.45
CA ARG A 27 -3.01 -6.69 13.09
C ARG A 27 -2.91 -6.80 14.60
N ASN A 28 -3.62 -5.91 15.31
CA ASN A 28 -3.78 -6.04 16.77
C ASN A 28 -4.90 -7.03 17.12
N CYS A 29 -5.13 -7.26 18.42
CA CYS A 29 -6.14 -8.20 18.90
C CYS A 29 -7.58 -7.85 18.47
N SER A 30 -7.84 -6.62 18.02
CA SER A 30 -9.12 -6.17 17.45
C SER A 30 -9.14 -6.18 15.92
N GLY A 31 -8.11 -6.74 15.26
CA GLY A 31 -8.01 -6.86 13.81
C GLY A 31 -7.56 -5.60 13.07
N LYS A 32 -7.24 -4.50 13.77
CA LYS A 32 -6.78 -3.24 13.15
C LYS A 32 -5.33 -3.37 12.68
N ILE A 33 -5.03 -2.85 11.49
CA ILE A 33 -3.69 -2.88 10.90
C ILE A 33 -2.72 -2.01 11.73
N ILE A 34 -1.59 -2.60 12.10
CA ILE A 34 -0.52 -1.94 12.85
C ILE A 34 0.46 -1.31 11.84
N ARG A 35 0.21 -0.06 11.46
CA ARG A 35 1.01 0.65 10.45
C ARG A 35 2.50 0.75 10.79
N LYS A 36 2.86 0.89 12.08
CA LYS A 36 4.27 0.94 12.54
C LYS A 36 5.07 -0.32 12.22
N ASN A 37 4.40 -1.44 11.95
CA ASN A 37 5.04 -2.72 11.59
C ASN A 37 5.07 -2.93 10.06
N LEU A 38 4.54 -1.97 9.29
CA LEU A 38 4.71 -1.91 7.85
C LEU A 38 5.95 -1.05 7.59
N LYS A 39 6.97 -1.65 6.98
CA LYS A 39 8.12 -0.92 6.43
C LYS A 39 7.72 -0.17 5.16
#